data_AF-A0A4P7ZZG0-F1
#
_entry.id   AF-A0A4P7ZZG0-F1
#
_cell.length_a   1.000
_cell.length_b   1.000
_cell.length_c   1.000
_cell.angle_alpha   90.00
_cell.angle_beta   90.00
_cell.angle_gamma   90.00
#
_symmetry.space_group_name_H-M   'P 1'
#
loop_
_entity.id
_entity.type
_entity.pdbx_description
1 polymer ?
#
loop_
_entity_poly.entity_id
_entity_poly.type
_entity_poly.pdbx_seq_one_letter_code
_entity_poly.pdbx_strand_id
1 'polypeptide(L)'
;MTGAATRVRVHHHHVPAERRYRLIDGCCEPHAQLDGEYQSIDEAIGEAINWLLASTGGDEQSWIGVEVCTGNGDWRTCRLPMPLLCELRAGPTS
;
A
#
# COMPACT_ATOMS: atom_id res chain seq x y z
N MET A 1 33.81 -46.89 -14.70
CA MET A 1 32.50 -46.25 -14.44
C MET A 1 32.72 -45.16 -13.42
N THR A 2 32.76 -43.89 -13.81
CA THR A 2 32.71 -42.76 -12.85
C THR A 2 31.96 -41.64 -13.55
N GLY A 3 30.64 -41.60 -13.32
CA GLY A 3 29.74 -40.60 -13.87
C GLY A 3 30.02 -39.24 -13.25
N ALA A 4 30.13 -38.23 -14.10
CA ALA A 4 30.23 -36.83 -13.72
C ALA A 4 29.00 -36.43 -12.89
N ALA A 5 29.24 -35.97 -11.66
CA ALA A 5 28.21 -35.33 -10.86
C ALA A 5 27.99 -33.91 -11.39
N THR A 6 27.10 -33.77 -12.37
CA THR A 6 26.55 -32.48 -12.76
C THR A 6 25.83 -31.91 -11.54
N ARG A 7 26.45 -30.93 -10.88
CA ARG A 7 25.77 -30.09 -9.89
C ARG A 7 24.63 -29.39 -10.62
N VAL A 8 23.42 -29.89 -10.41
CA VAL A 8 22.20 -29.17 -10.78
C VAL A 8 22.26 -27.85 -10.03
N ARG A 9 22.51 -26.77 -10.77
CA ARG A 9 22.25 -25.41 -10.31
C ARG A 9 20.78 -25.39 -9.92
N VAL A 10 20.51 -25.42 -8.62
CA VAL A 10 19.20 -25.05 -8.11
C VAL A 10 19.04 -23.60 -8.52
N HIS A 11 18.22 -23.36 -9.53
CA HIS A 11 17.65 -22.05 -9.73
C HIS A 11 17.00 -21.73 -8.40
N HIS A 12 17.59 -20.81 -7.62
CA HIS A 12 16.80 -20.07 -6.65
C HIS A 12 15.65 -19.53 -7.49
N HIS A 13 14.48 -20.16 -7.38
CA HIS A 13 13.24 -19.48 -7.67
C HIS A 13 13.35 -18.22 -6.83
N HIS A 14 13.60 -17.11 -7.51
CA HIS A 14 13.39 -15.79 -6.96
C HIS A 14 11.89 -15.78 -6.70
N VAL A 15 11.46 -16.34 -5.56
CA VAL A 15 10.12 -16.10 -5.04
C VAL A 15 10.04 -14.58 -5.05
N PRO A 16 9.20 -13.97 -5.89
CA PRO A 16 9.06 -12.53 -5.86
C PRO A 16 8.71 -12.23 -4.41
N ALA A 17 9.53 -11.44 -3.72
CA ALA A 17 9.17 -10.97 -2.38
C ALA A 17 7.73 -10.46 -2.49
N GLU A 18 6.84 -11.01 -1.67
CA GLU A 18 5.42 -10.63 -1.71
C GLU A 18 5.35 -9.11 -1.63
N ARG A 19 4.64 -8.50 -2.57
CA ARG A 19 4.52 -7.04 -2.62
C ARG A 19 3.73 -6.63 -1.39
N ARG A 20 4.38 -5.88 -0.51
CA ARG A 20 3.75 -5.30 0.68
C ARG A 20 3.42 -3.85 0.40
N TYR A 21 2.28 -3.40 0.88
CA TYR A 21 1.80 -2.04 0.70
C TYR A 21 1.62 -1.39 2.06
N ARG A 22 1.78 -0.08 2.16
CA ARG A 22 1.47 0.68 3.38
C ARG A 22 0.72 1.95 3.03
N LEU A 23 -0.03 2.47 3.99
CA LEU A 23 -0.73 3.73 3.85
C LEU A 23 0.17 4.88 4.33
N ILE A 24 0.09 5.99 3.61
CA ILE A 24 0.77 7.24 3.98
C ILE A 24 -0.26 8.37 4.11
N ASP A 25 0.04 9.36 4.93
CA ASP A 25 -0.81 10.53 5.16
C ASP A 25 -0.53 11.67 4.16
N GLY A 26 -1.18 12.82 4.36
CA GLY A 26 -0.99 14.03 3.55
C GLY A 26 0.44 14.58 3.53
N CYS A 27 1.28 14.23 4.51
CA CYS A 27 2.69 14.62 4.57
C CYS A 27 3.62 13.61 3.88
N CYS A 28 3.07 12.56 3.27
CA CYS A 28 3.83 11.42 2.72
C CYS A 28 4.62 10.65 3.78
N GLU A 29 4.15 10.67 5.04
CA GLU A 29 4.70 9.87 6.13
C GLU A 29 3.81 8.63 6.38
N PRO A 30 4.34 7.55 6.97
CA PRO A 30 3.54 6.38 7.33
C PRO A 30 2.32 6.79 8.18
N HIS A 31 1.14 6.30 7.82
CA HIS A 31 -0.08 6.74 8.45
C HIS A 31 -0.15 6.26 9.91
N ALA A 32 -0.09 7.17 10.88
CA ALA A 32 0.06 6.82 12.30
C ALA A 32 -1.01 5.86 12.87
N GLN A 33 -2.24 5.89 12.34
CA GLN A 33 -3.33 5.00 12.75
C GLN A 33 -3.50 3.76 11.86
N LEU A 34 -2.90 3.77 10.67
CA LEU A 34 -3.03 2.73 9.64
C LEU A 34 -1.64 2.28 9.17
N ASP A 35 -0.71 2.16 10.12
CA ASP A 35 0.71 1.82 9.88
C ASP A 35 0.91 0.31 9.63
N GLY A 36 -0.08 -0.32 9.02
CA GLY A 36 -0.07 -1.73 8.65
C GLY A 36 0.63 -1.99 7.32
N GLU A 37 1.14 -3.20 7.15
CA GLU A 37 1.57 -3.73 5.86
C GLU A 37 0.49 -4.62 5.27
N TYR A 38 0.03 -4.29 4.06
CA TYR A 38 -1.05 -4.96 3.35
C TYR A 38 -0.50 -5.81 2.19
N GLN A 39 -1.19 -6.89 1.84
CA GLN A 39 -0.76 -7.77 0.74
C GLN A 39 -1.21 -7.25 -0.62
N SER A 40 -2.17 -6.32 -0.64
CA SER A 40 -2.69 -5.71 -1.86
C SER A 40 -3.06 -4.23 -1.66
N ILE A 41 -3.16 -3.50 -2.78
CA ILE A 41 -3.67 -2.12 -2.75
C ILE A 41 -5.14 -2.11 -2.32
N ASP A 42 -5.95 -3.05 -2.80
CA ASP A 42 -7.39 -3.12 -2.46
C ASP A 42 -7.62 -3.29 -0.96
N GLU A 43 -6.82 -4.14 -0.30
CA GLU A 43 -6.87 -4.33 1.15
C GLU A 43 -6.50 -3.04 1.89
N ALA A 44 -5.40 -2.38 1.50
CA ALA A 44 -4.96 -1.12 2.08
C ALA A 44 -6.03 -0.02 1.94
N ILE A 45 -6.59 0.12 0.74
CA ILE A 45 -7.63 1.11 0.44
C ILE A 45 -8.93 0.80 1.21
N GLY A 46 -9.32 -0.48 1.30
CA GLY A 46 -10.50 -0.91 2.05
C GLY A 46 -10.42 -0.52 3.53
N GLU A 47 -9.28 -0.77 4.17
CA GLU A 47 -9.04 -0.36 5.56
C GLU A 47 -9.05 1.16 5.74
N ALA A 48 -8.45 1.90 4.81
CA ALA A 48 -8.47 3.35 4.85
C ALA A 48 -9.89 3.93 4.70
N ILE A 49 -10.74 3.33 3.86
CA ILE A 49 -12.16 3.71 3.75
C ILE A 49 -12.91 3.41 5.05
N ASN A 50 -12.73 2.22 5.63
CA ASN A 50 -13.37 1.85 6.89
C ASN A 50 -13.00 2.82 8.02
N TRP A 51 -11.71 3.16 8.12
CA TRP A 51 -11.21 4.12 9.10
C TRP A 51 -11.80 5.52 8.87
N LEU A 52 -11.84 6.00 7.61
CA LEU A 52 -12.40 7.31 7.29
C LEU A 52 -13.91 7.38 7.61
N LEU A 53 -14.67 6.33 7.31
CA LEU A 53 -16.11 6.25 7.64
C LEU A 53 -16.38 6.17 9.15
N ALA A 54 -15.46 5.57 9.91
CA ALA A 54 -15.53 5.50 11.37
C ALA A 54 -15.07 6.80 12.06
N SER A 55 -14.24 7.61 11.38
CA SER A 55 -13.79 8.90 11.86
C SER A 55 -14.90 9.96 11.73
N THR A 56 -15.07 10.79 12.76
CA THR A 56 -16.07 11.88 12.79
C THR A 56 -15.48 13.24 12.40
N GLY A 57 -14.24 13.31 11.90
CA GLY A 57 -13.47 14.56 11.82
C GLY A 57 -12.70 14.79 10.52
N GLY A 58 -12.74 16.04 10.06
CA GLY A 58 -11.72 16.80 9.32
C GLY A 58 -11.24 16.30 7.95
N ASP A 59 -11.37 17.16 6.93
CA ASP A 59 -10.94 16.87 5.55
C ASP A 59 -9.45 16.54 5.42
N GLU A 60 -8.59 17.01 6.33
CA GLU A 60 -7.13 16.73 6.30
C GLU A 60 -6.78 15.27 6.65
N GLN A 61 -7.63 14.57 7.42
CA GLN A 61 -7.46 13.15 7.71
C GLN A 61 -7.86 12.26 6.52
N SER A 62 -8.51 12.80 5.48
CA SER A 62 -8.97 12.03 4.33
C SER A 62 -7.91 11.82 3.24
N TRP A 63 -6.76 12.50 3.33
CA TRP A 63 -5.69 12.44 2.34
C TRP A 63 -4.81 11.23 2.61
N ILE A 64 -5.08 10.17 1.88
CA ILE A 64 -4.38 8.89 2.02
C ILE A 64 -3.64 8.60 0.73
N GLY A 65 -2.35 8.29 0.83
CA GLY A 65 -1.55 7.73 -0.25
C GLY A 65 -1.23 6.27 0.00
N VAL A 66 -0.61 5.62 -0.97
CA VAL A 66 -0.17 4.23 -0.87
C VAL A 66 1.25 4.11 -1.37
N GLU A 67 2.08 3.42 -0.60
CA GLU A 67 3.41 3.01 -1.02
C GLU A 67 3.49 1.49 -1.16
N VAL A 68 4.41 1.03 -2.00
CA VAL A 68 4.76 -0.39 -2.15
C VAL A 68 6.21 -0.61 -1.70
N CYS A 69 6.43 -1.69 -0.96
CA CYS A 69 7.75 -2.18 -0.66
C CYS A 69 8.31 -2.89 -1.90
N THR A 70 9.46 -2.42 -2.35
CA THR A 70 10.18 -2.98 -3.48
C THR A 70 11.08 -4.14 -3.04
N GLY A 71 11.54 -4.96 -3.99
CA GLY A 71 12.30 -6.17 -3.69
C GLY A 71 13.66 -5.95 -2.98
N ASN A 72 14.15 -4.71 -2.92
CA ASN A 72 15.36 -4.32 -2.18
C ASN A 72 15.04 -3.73 -0.78
N GLY A 73 13.77 -3.67 -0.38
CA GLY A 73 13.32 -3.16 0.92
C GLY A 73 12.96 -1.67 0.94
N ASP A 74 13.13 -0.94 -0.16
CA ASP A 74 12.73 0.47 -0.24
C ASP A 74 11.23 0.62 -0.46
N TRP A 75 10.67 1.74 0.01
CA TRP A 75 9.28 2.13 -0.24
C TRP A 75 9.20 3.07 -1.44
N ARG A 76 8.19 2.86 -2.29
CA ARG A 76 7.89 3.73 -3.44
C ARG A 76 6.43 4.11 -3.44
N THR A 77 6.15 5.40 -3.63
CA THR A 77 4.79 5.90 -3.77
C THR A 77 4.13 5.40 -5.06
N CYS A 78 3.03 4.66 -4.90
CA CYS A 78 2.18 4.18 -6.00
C CYS A 78 0.99 5.11 -6.23
N ARG A 79 0.48 5.70 -5.15
CA ARG A 79 -0.62 6.66 -5.14
C ARG A 79 -0.24 7.81 -4.22
N LEU A 80 -0.20 9.03 -4.75
CA LEU A 80 0.03 10.22 -3.94
C LEU A 80 -1.14 10.43 -2.97
N PRO A 81 -0.90 11.04 -1.79
CA PRO A 81 -1.97 11.39 -0.87
C PRO A 81 -3.01 12.27 -1.56
N MET A 82 -4.26 11.80 -1.51
CA MET A 82 -5.41 12.52 -2.03
C MET A 82 -6.67 12.01 -1.32
N PRO A 83 -7.77 12.79 -1.31
CA PRO A 83 -9.04 12.33 -0.77
C PRO A 83 -9.42 10.95 -1.33
N LEU A 84 -9.71 9.99 -0.45
CA LEU A 84 -10.17 8.66 -0.86
C LEU A 84 -11.60 8.67 -1.37
N LEU A 85 -12.45 9.40 -0.67
CA LEU A 85 -13.83 9.59 -1.03
C LEU A 85 -13.91 10.90 -1.82
N CYS A 86 -14.40 10.83 -3.05
CA CYS A 86 -14.81 12.05 -3.76
C CYS A 86 -15.84 12.77 -2.87
N GLU A 87 -15.66 14.06 -2.64
CA GLU A 87 -16.71 14.88 -2.05
C GLU A 87 -17.92 14.91 -2.98
N LEU A 88 -18.80 13.92 -2.87
CA LEU A 88 -20.11 13.92 -3.50
C LEU A 88 -21.07 14.88 -2.75
N ARG A 89 -20.54 15.95 -2.14
CA ARG A 89 -21.25 16.89 -1.27
C ARG A 89 -21.32 18.32 -1.80
N ALA A 90 -20.93 18.57 -3.04
CA ALA A 90 -21.40 19.76 -3.76
C ALA A 90 -22.68 19.41 -4.54
N GLY A 91 -23.79 19.21 -3.83
CA GLY A 91 -25.08 19.45 -4.46
C GLY A 91 -25.14 20.93 -4.86
N PRO A 92 -25.66 21.29 -6.06
CA PRO A 92 -25.83 22.69 -6.39
C PRO A 92 -26.76 23.31 -5.34
N THR A 93 -26.24 24.27 -4.58
CA THR A 93 -27.10 25.18 -3.82
C THR A 93 -27.86 26.01 -4.84
N SER A 94 -29.10 25.60 -5.16
CA SER A 94 -30.05 26.42 -5.89
C SER A 94 -31.46 26.20 -5.37
#